data_AF-A0A955KHZ0-F1
#
_entry.id   AF-A0A955KHZ0-F1
#
_cell.length_a   1.000
_cell.length_b   1.000
_cell.length_c   1.000
_cell.angle_alpha   90.00
_cell.angle_beta   90.00
_cell.angle_gamma   90.00
#
_symmetry.space_group_name_H-M   'P 1'
#
loop_
_entity.id
_entity.type
_entity.pdbx_description
1 polymer ?
#
loop_
_entity_poly.entity_id
_entity_poly.type
_entity_poly.pdbx_seq_one_letter_code
_entity_poly.pdbx_strand_id
1 'polypeptide(L)'
;MEIDRKQIVNHISRLEGQLSSVKAELMLEKPDCEKASKTLQSASRSFAGLREQFVETFLTTHFIDKSKIKDRTMFESLIALIKS
;
A
#
# COMPACT_ATOMS: atom_id res chain seq x y z
N MET A 1 -1.91 6.00 16.10
CA MET A 1 -2.79 6.90 15.31
C MET A 1 -2.02 7.95 14.51
N GLU A 2 -1.31 8.93 15.10
CA GLU A 2 -0.57 9.92 14.28
C GLU A 2 0.60 9.30 13.48
N ILE A 3 1.32 8.34 14.08
CA ILE A 3 2.39 7.60 13.42
C ILE A 3 1.86 6.80 12.23
N ASP A 4 0.73 6.11 12.41
CA ASP A 4 0.08 5.29 11.35
C ASP A 4 -0.42 6.17 10.20
N ARG A 5 -1.03 7.32 10.50
CA ARG A 5 -1.49 8.28 9.47
C ARG A 5 -0.33 8.80 8.62
N LYS A 6 0.77 9.22 9.26
CA LYS A 6 1.95 9.74 8.54
C LYS A 6 2.57 8.67 7.64
N GLN A 7 2.62 7.42 8.11
CA GLN A 7 3.13 6.30 7.31
C GLN A 7 2.26 6.03 6.07
N ILE A 8 0.94 6.01 6.23
CA ILE A 8 0.00 5.84 5.12
C ILE A 8 0.16 6.98 4.09
N VAL A 9 0.20 8.24 4.54
CA VAL A 9 0.39 9.40 3.66
C VAL A 9 1.72 9.30 2.90
N ASN A 10 2.82 8.99 3.59
CA ASN A 10 4.11 8.79 2.94
C ASN A 10 4.10 7.64 1.92
N HIS A 11 3.31 6.60 2.18
CA HIS A 11 3.13 5.49 1.25
C HIS A 11 2.38 5.94 -0.02
N ILE A 12 1.30 6.70 0.14
CA ILE A 12 0.54 7.30 -0.97
C ILE A 12 1.46 8.18 -1.83
N SER A 13 2.23 9.09 -1.23
CA SER A 13 3.13 9.97 -1.99
C SER A 13 4.18 9.19 -2.79
N ARG A 14 4.68 8.07 -2.27
CA ARG A 14 5.59 7.19 -3.04
C ARG A 14 4.88 6.54 -4.23
N LEU A 15 3.64 6.07 -4.04
CA LEU A 15 2.83 5.49 -5.12
C LEU A 15 2.51 6.52 -6.21
N GLU A 16 2.15 7.75 -5.82
CA GLU A 16 1.93 8.87 -6.76
C GLU A 16 3.18 9.15 -7.60
N GLY A 17 4.38 9.14 -6.99
CA GLY A 17 5.64 9.29 -7.71
C GLY A 17 5.89 8.16 -8.71
N GLN A 18 5.59 6.92 -8.35
CA GLN A 18 5.71 5.76 -9.25
C GLN A 18 4.76 5.88 -10.45
N LEU A 19 3.49 6.22 -10.21
CA LEU A 19 2.50 6.40 -11.28
C LEU A 19 2.85 7.60 -12.18
N SER A 20 3.33 8.69 -11.58
CA SER A 20 3.79 9.86 -12.33
C SER A 20 4.99 9.53 -13.22
N SER A 21 5.92 8.69 -12.74
CA SER A 21 7.05 8.22 -13.55
C SER A 21 6.62 7.34 -14.73
N VAL A 22 5.65 6.43 -14.52
CA VAL A 22 5.09 5.62 -15.62
C VAL A 22 4.40 6.53 -16.64
N LYS A 23 3.57 7.48 -16.19
CA LYS A 23 2.90 8.44 -17.06
C LYS A 23 3.91 9.25 -17.88
N ALA A 24 4.98 9.75 -17.25
CA ALA A 24 6.02 10.52 -17.93
C ALA A 24 6.71 9.71 -19.03
N GLU A 25 7.04 8.45 -18.77
CA GLU A 25 7.65 7.54 -19.76
C GLU A 25 6.72 7.32 -20.97
N LEU A 26 5.43 7.09 -20.72
CA LEU A 26 4.43 6.87 -21.78
C LEU A 26 4.13 8.11 -22.63
N MET A 27 4.51 9.31 -22.17
CA MET A 27 4.36 10.56 -22.93
C MET A 27 5.55 10.83 -23.87
N LEU A 28 6.62 10.03 -23.82
CA LEU A 28 7.74 10.16 -24.74
C LEU A 28 7.34 9.69 -26.15
N GLU A 29 7.97 10.26 -27.17
CA GLU A 29 7.78 9.84 -28.57
C GLU A 29 8.16 8.37 -28.78
N LYS A 30 9.15 7.88 -28.02
CA LYS A 30 9.57 6.47 -27.97
C LYS A 30 9.71 6.02 -26.52
N PRO A 31 8.65 5.48 -25.90
CA PRO A 31 8.68 5.00 -24.52
C PRO A 31 9.58 3.78 -24.32
N ASP A 32 10.27 3.70 -23.18
CA ASP A 32 10.87 2.47 -22.69
C ASP A 32 9.83 1.63 -21.95
N CYS A 33 9.20 0.71 -22.68
CA CYS A 33 8.19 -0.21 -22.14
C CYS A 33 8.73 -1.15 -21.06
N GLU A 34 10.02 -1.53 -21.11
CA GLU A 34 10.61 -2.39 -20.09
C GLU A 34 10.75 -1.64 -18.76
N LYS A 35 11.23 -0.40 -18.82
CA LYS A 35 11.29 0.49 -17.65
C LYS A 35 9.90 0.79 -17.11
N ALA A 36 8.95 1.17 -17.98
CA ALA A 36 7.58 1.47 -17.57
C ALA A 36 6.92 0.25 -16.89
N SER A 37 7.09 -0.95 -17.43
CA SER A 37 6.52 -2.17 -16.85
C SER A 37 7.13 -2.53 -15.50
N LYS A 38 8.45 -2.39 -15.31
CA LYS A 38 9.11 -2.57 -14.00
C LYS A 38 8.58 -1.58 -12.95
N THR A 39 8.45 -0.31 -13.31
CA THR A 39 7.89 0.71 -12.41
C THR A 39 6.43 0.43 -12.09
N LEU A 40 5.63 0.02 -13.07
CA LEU A 40 4.22 -0.34 -12.87
C LEU A 40 4.08 -1.57 -11.95
N GLN A 41 4.93 -2.58 -12.10
CA GLN A 41 4.97 -3.72 -11.18
C GLN A 41 5.34 -3.30 -9.75
N SER A 42 6.28 -2.37 -9.60
CA SER A 42 6.60 -1.77 -8.30
C SER A 42 5.40 -1.01 -7.71
N ALA A 43 4.69 -0.23 -8.52
CA ALA A 43 3.50 0.51 -8.11
C ALA A 43 2.38 -0.44 -7.66
N SER A 44 2.15 -1.54 -8.39
CA SER A 44 1.17 -2.57 -8.01
C SER A 44 1.46 -3.17 -6.63
N ARG A 45 2.72 -3.52 -6.34
CA ARG A 45 3.14 -4.01 -5.02
C ARG A 45 2.97 -2.97 -3.93
N SER A 46 3.34 -1.72 -4.21
CA SER A 46 3.18 -0.57 -3.31
C SER A 46 1.69 -0.36 -2.95
N PHE A 47 0.80 -0.41 -3.94
CA PHE A 47 -0.64 -0.30 -3.73
C PHE A 47 -1.21 -1.44 -2.88
N ALA A 48 -0.75 -2.68 -3.10
CA ALA A 48 -1.15 -3.82 -2.25
C ALA A 48 -0.77 -3.59 -0.78
N GLY A 49 0.45 -3.10 -0.51
CA GLY A 49 0.90 -2.76 0.84
C GLY A 49 0.13 -1.58 1.46
N LEU A 50 -0.22 -0.57 0.66
CA LEU A 50 -1.08 0.54 1.12
C LEU A 50 -2.46 0.04 1.53
N ARG A 51 -3.09 -0.80 0.70
CA ARG A 51 -4.40 -1.39 0.98
C ARG A 51 -4.38 -2.18 2.29
N GLU A 52 -3.34 -2.99 2.50
CA GLU A 52 -3.12 -3.73 3.74
C GLU A 52 -3.07 -2.81 4.97
N GLN A 53 -2.20 -1.80 4.96
CA GLN A 53 -2.04 -0.87 6.07
C GLN A 53 -3.34 -0.10 6.36
N PHE A 54 -4.08 0.26 5.31
CA PHE A 54 -5.35 0.95 5.44
C PHE A 54 -6.40 0.07 6.13
N VAL A 55 -6.58 -1.18 5.68
CA VAL A 55 -7.55 -2.12 6.27
C VAL A 55 -7.23 -2.40 7.74
N GLU A 56 -5.96 -2.66 8.06
CA GLU A 56 -5.54 -2.88 9.45
C GLU A 56 -5.83 -1.64 10.32
N THR A 57 -5.49 -0.45 9.82
CA THR A 57 -5.74 0.81 10.52
C THR A 57 -7.23 1.02 10.74
N PHE A 58 -8.05 0.77 9.71
CA PHE A 58 -9.51 0.91 9.81
C PHE A 58 -10.11 -0.03 10.85
N LEU A 59 -9.74 -1.31 10.82
CA LEU A 59 -10.23 -2.31 11.77
C LEU A 59 -9.84 -1.97 13.21
N THR A 60 -8.59 -1.56 13.41
CA THR A 60 -8.07 -1.22 14.74
C THR A 60 -8.51 0.14 15.26
N THR A 61 -9.03 1.02 14.40
CA THR A 61 -9.62 2.30 14.82
C THR A 61 -11.08 2.13 15.24
N HIS A 62 -11.84 1.27 14.55
CA HIS A 62 -13.30 1.22 14.71
C HIS A 62 -13.85 -0.05 15.38
N PHE A 63 -13.16 -1.17 15.23
CA PHE A 63 -13.72 -2.49 15.59
C PHE A 63 -12.88 -3.25 16.61
N ILE A 64 -11.58 -2.97 16.68
CA ILE A 64 -10.63 -3.76 17.47
C ILE A 64 -9.81 -2.85 18.38
N ASP A 65 -9.96 -3.07 19.69
CA ASP A 65 -9.04 -2.51 20.68
C ASP A 65 -7.71 -3.26 20.60
N LYS A 66 -6.67 -2.61 20.05
CA LYS A 66 -5.32 -3.19 19.90
C LYS A 66 -4.78 -3.76 21.22
N SER A 67 -5.15 -3.18 22.36
CA SER A 67 -4.69 -3.63 23.68
C SER A 67 -5.32 -4.96 24.12
N LYS A 68 -6.42 -5.39 23.47
CA LYS A 68 -7.18 -6.60 23.78
C LYS A 68 -6.98 -7.72 22.77
N ILE A 69 -6.11 -7.53 21.77
CA ILE A 69 -5.73 -8.59 20.83
C ILE A 69 -4.88 -9.61 21.59
N LYS A 70 -5.49 -10.74 21.97
CA LYS A 70 -4.84 -11.82 22.72
C LYS A 70 -3.93 -12.68 21.83
N ASP A 71 -4.33 -12.88 20.58
CA ASP A 71 -3.59 -13.68 19.60
C ASP A 71 -3.28 -12.83 18.37
N ARG A 72 -2.04 -12.35 18.34
CA ARG A 72 -1.56 -11.46 17.27
C ARG A 72 -1.33 -12.22 15.97
N THR A 73 -0.91 -13.48 16.04
CA THR A 73 -0.64 -14.32 14.87
C THR A 73 -1.94 -14.67 14.14
N MET A 74 -3.00 -15.00 14.88
CA MET A 74 -4.32 -15.24 14.30
C MET A 74 -4.90 -13.97 13.66
N PHE A 75 -4.71 -12.82 14.31
CA PHE A 75 -5.12 -11.53 13.74
C PHE A 75 -4.38 -11.22 12.43
N GLU A 76 -3.05 -11.34 12.41
CA GLU A 76 -2.23 -11.14 11.21
C GLU A 76 -2.63 -12.10 10.08
N SER A 77 -3.00 -13.34 10.42
CA SER A 77 -3.52 -14.34 9.46
C SER A 77 -4.87 -13.94 8.88
N LEU A 78 -5.78 -13.42 9.70
CA LEU A 78 -7.08 -12.89 9.23
C LEU A 78 -6.89 -11.67 8.33
N ILE A 79 -6.04 -10.73 8.73
CA ILE A 79 -5.70 -9.59 7.89
C ILE A 79 -5.12 -10.12 6.58
N ALA A 80 -4.23 -11.12 6.59
CA ALA A 80 -3.68 -11.74 5.38
C ALA A 80 -4.73 -12.39 4.47
N LEU A 81 -5.78 -12.99 5.02
CA LEU A 81 -6.92 -13.52 4.26
C LEU A 81 -7.76 -12.41 3.61
N ILE A 82 -7.97 -11.28 4.28
CA ILE A 82 -8.67 -10.13 3.70
C ILE A 82 -7.83 -9.49 2.57
N LYS A 83 -6.51 -9.72 2.56
CA LYS A 83 -5.56 -9.22 1.55
C LYS A 83 -5.55 -10.04 0.24
N SER A 84 -5.99 -11.31 0.23
CA SER A 84 -5.97 -12.17 -0.98
C SER A 84 -7.07 -11.78 -1.96
#